data_AF-A0A0Q5ZSE0-F1
#
_entry.id   AF-A0A0Q5ZSE0-F1
#
_cell.length_a   1.000
_cell.length_b   1.000
_cell.length_c   1.000
_cell.angle_alpha   90.00
_cell.angle_beta   90.00
_cell.angle_gamma   90.00
#
_symmetry.space_group_name_H-M   'P 1'
#
loop_
_entity.id
_entity.type
_entity.pdbx_description
1 polymer ?
#
loop_
_entity_poly.entity_id
_entity_poly.type
_entity_poly.pdbx_seq_one_letter_code
_entity_poly.pdbx_strand_id
1 'polypeptide(L)'
;MSKNKIICQRSKFSQRRDSNIYDLVENQKVSDISFIRVELPNKEFLKKQRAEFVLQSFENNKKVLFTGLISLGENYYYGDNVKLTGKKDFLIVYYNPKRRILHLYTIKNYNPRKKADFANEIIEHLGSVGKLLII
;
A
#
# COMPACT_ATOMS: atom_id res chain seq x y z
N MET A 1 -20.77 -11.82 -8.57
CA MET A 1 -20.06 -11.81 -7.26
C MET A 1 -20.96 -11.17 -6.22
N SER A 2 -21.18 -11.82 -5.09
CA SER A 2 -21.91 -11.22 -3.96
C SER A 2 -21.17 -9.97 -3.50
N LYS A 3 -21.84 -8.81 -3.52
CA LYS A 3 -21.31 -7.49 -3.16
C LYS A 3 -21.13 -7.37 -1.63
N ASN A 4 -20.41 -8.31 -1.03
CA ASN A 4 -19.89 -8.11 0.32
C ASN A 4 -18.99 -6.87 0.25
N LYS A 5 -19.42 -5.83 0.96
CA LYS A 5 -18.80 -4.50 1.01
C LYS A 5 -17.33 -4.66 1.38
N ILE A 6 -16.42 -4.70 0.39
CA ILE A 6 -14.98 -4.76 0.65
C ILE A 6 -14.62 -3.47 1.38
N ILE A 7 -14.35 -3.59 2.68
CA ILE A 7 -13.95 -2.44 3.50
C ILE A 7 -12.48 -2.16 3.18
N CYS A 8 -12.28 -1.22 2.28
CA CYS A 8 -10.97 -0.68 1.94
C CYS A 8 -10.69 0.55 2.80
N GLN A 9 -9.62 0.49 3.57
CA GLN A 9 -9.15 1.63 4.35
C GLN A 9 -8.10 2.40 3.56
N ARG A 10 -8.33 3.69 3.34
CA ARG A 10 -7.36 4.60 2.73
C ARG A 10 -6.55 5.32 3.79
N SER A 11 -5.23 5.29 3.65
CA SER A 11 -4.27 6.09 4.41
C SER A 11 -3.44 6.95 3.44
N LYS A 12 -3.06 8.16 3.83
CA LYS A 12 -2.34 9.13 3.00
C LYS A 12 -1.05 9.53 3.71
N PHE A 13 0.06 9.51 2.98
CA PHE A 13 1.37 9.88 3.50
C PHE A 13 2.04 10.94 2.62
N SER A 14 2.66 11.95 3.23
CA SER A 14 3.43 12.99 2.55
C SER A 14 4.92 12.78 2.73
N GLN A 15 5.68 12.92 1.64
CA GLN A 15 7.13 12.73 1.67
C GLN A 15 7.83 13.78 2.54
N ARG A 16 8.73 13.36 3.43
CA ARG A 16 9.70 14.24 4.08
C ARG A 16 10.72 14.72 3.05
N ARG A 17 11.08 16.00 3.12
CA ARG A 17 11.95 16.71 2.14
C ARG A 17 13.13 15.85 1.70
N ASP A 18 13.15 15.53 0.41
CA ASP A 18 14.19 14.79 -0.31
C ASP A 18 14.66 13.51 0.37
N SER A 19 13.73 12.80 1.01
CA SER A 19 13.97 11.52 1.67
C SER A 19 13.06 10.43 1.12
N ASN A 20 13.37 9.18 1.42
CA ASN A 20 12.50 8.05 1.13
C ASN A 20 11.46 7.77 2.24
N ILE A 21 11.25 8.72 3.16
CA ILE A 21 10.32 8.62 4.29
C ILE A 21 9.07 9.45 4.00
N TYR A 22 7.92 8.91 4.34
CA TYR A 22 6.61 9.51 4.16
C TYR A 22 5.83 9.48 5.47
N ASP A 23 5.43 10.63 5.99
CA ASP A 23 4.67 10.74 7.23
C ASP A 23 3.18 10.67 6.97
N LEU A 24 2.43 10.06 7.90
CA LEU A 24 0.97 10.04 7.85
C LEU A 24 0.44 11.48 7.89
N VAL A 25 -0.41 11.82 6.93
CA VAL A 25 -1.09 13.12 6.90
C VAL A 25 -2.16 13.15 8.01
N GLU A 26 -2.15 14.19 8.85
CA GLU A 26 -3.00 14.35 10.04
C GLU A 26 -4.51 14.11 9.76
N ASN A 27 -5.25 13.71 10.81
CA ASN A 27 -6.68 13.36 10.83
C ASN A 27 -7.09 11.99 10.23
N GLN A 28 -6.15 11.07 10.06
CA GLN A 28 -6.45 9.70 9.61
C GLN A 28 -6.29 8.68 10.74
N LYS A 29 -7.33 8.56 11.58
CA LYS A 29 -7.34 7.75 12.81
C LYS A 29 -7.54 6.24 12.58
N VAL A 30 -7.03 5.69 11.48
CA VAL A 30 -7.44 4.35 11.03
C VAL A 30 -6.28 3.34 10.97
N SER A 31 -5.02 3.78 11.09
CA SER A 31 -3.86 2.90 10.90
C SER A 31 -2.85 3.08 12.04
N ASP A 32 -2.34 1.96 12.57
CA ASP A 32 -1.22 1.92 13.54
C ASP A 32 0.13 2.35 12.90
N ILE A 33 0.12 2.70 11.61
CA ILE A 33 1.29 3.15 10.86
C ILE A 33 1.36 4.68 10.88
N SER A 34 2.40 5.22 11.51
CA SER A 34 2.66 6.66 11.62
C SER A 34 3.52 7.22 10.47
N PHE A 35 4.43 6.41 9.93
CA PHE A 35 5.24 6.76 8.76
C PHE A 35 5.57 5.51 7.95
N ILE A 36 5.94 5.70 6.69
CA ILE A 36 6.40 4.64 5.79
C ILE A 36 7.75 5.03 5.20
N ARG A 37 8.66 4.07 5.11
CA ARG A 37 9.90 4.19 4.34
C ARG A 37 9.81 3.35 3.08
N VAL A 38 10.21 3.93 1.95
CA VAL A 38 10.32 3.25 0.65
C VAL A 38 11.79 2.89 0.40
N GLU A 39 12.08 1.64 0.09
CA GLU A 39 13.45 1.19 -0.20
C GLU A 39 13.48 0.35 -1.48
N LEU A 40 14.66 0.18 -2.06
CA LEU A 40 14.86 -0.81 -3.11
C LEU A 40 14.92 -2.23 -2.53
N PRO A 41 14.48 -3.26 -3.28
CA PRO A 41 14.53 -4.65 -2.83
C PRO A 41 15.97 -5.12 -2.66
N ASN A 42 16.38 -5.38 -1.41
CA ASN A 42 17.73 -5.90 -1.10
C ASN A 42 17.75 -7.41 -0.79
N LYS A 43 16.59 -8.05 -0.63
CA LYS A 43 16.48 -9.50 -0.40
C LYS A 43 16.18 -10.25 -1.68
N GLU A 44 16.85 -11.38 -1.89
CA GLU A 44 16.71 -12.20 -3.10
C GLU A 44 15.27 -12.68 -3.36
N PHE A 45 14.51 -13.02 -2.32
CA PHE A 45 13.12 -13.45 -2.50
C PHE A 45 12.23 -12.31 -3.04
N LEU A 46 12.50 -11.04 -2.68
CA LEU A 46 11.75 -9.89 -3.18
C LEU A 46 12.06 -9.64 -4.65
N LYS A 47 13.35 -9.76 -5.03
CA LYS A 47 13.78 -9.65 -6.43
C LYS A 47 13.16 -10.76 -7.29
N LYS A 48 13.14 -12.00 -6.80
CA LYS A 48 12.47 -13.13 -7.47
C LYS A 48 10.97 -12.91 -7.66
N GLN A 49 10.32 -12.23 -6.72
CA GLN A 49 8.92 -11.81 -6.82
C GLN A 49 8.71 -10.57 -7.70
N ARG A 50 9.77 -10.02 -8.30
CA ARG A 50 9.74 -8.80 -9.12
C ARG A 50 9.20 -7.59 -8.35
N ALA A 51 9.47 -7.52 -7.05
CA ALA A 51 9.20 -6.30 -6.29
C ALA A 51 10.09 -5.17 -6.83
N GLU A 52 9.50 -4.02 -7.13
CA GLU A 52 10.21 -2.81 -7.58
C GLU A 52 10.66 -1.97 -6.38
N PHE A 53 9.81 -1.92 -5.34
CA PHE A 53 10.06 -1.21 -4.10
C PHE A 53 9.71 -2.06 -2.89
N VAL A 54 10.12 -1.61 -1.71
CA VAL A 54 9.76 -2.18 -0.42
C VAL A 54 9.19 -1.09 0.45
N LEU A 55 7.98 -1.29 0.99
CA LEU A 55 7.44 -0.43 2.04
C LEU A 55 7.74 -1.03 3.40
N GLN A 56 8.23 -0.19 4.31
CA GLN A 56 8.48 -0.54 5.70
C GLN A 56 7.87 0.49 6.63
N SER A 57 7.35 0.03 7.78
CA SER A 57 6.98 0.89 8.90
C SER A 57 7.34 0.24 10.22
N PHE A 58 7.66 1.05 11.21
CA PHE A 58 8.04 0.64 12.55
C PHE A 58 7.25 1.43 13.60
N GLU A 59 6.81 0.73 14.64
CA GLU A 59 6.19 1.29 15.82
C GLU A 59 6.91 0.73 17.04
N ASN A 60 7.40 1.58 17.96
CA ASN A 60 8.15 1.16 19.16
C ASN A 60 9.31 0.19 18.86
N ASN A 61 10.13 0.49 17.84
CA ASN A 61 11.21 -0.36 17.31
C ASN A 61 10.78 -1.72 16.76
N LYS A 62 9.47 -2.01 16.68
CA LYS A 62 8.93 -3.23 16.06
C LYS A 62 8.43 -2.91 14.67
N LYS A 63 8.80 -3.75 13.71
CA LYS A 63 8.34 -3.64 12.31
C LYS A 63 6.85 -4.01 12.22
N VAL A 64 6.02 -3.06 11.83
CA VAL A 64 4.54 -3.21 11.73
C VAL A 64 4.04 -3.32 10.28
N LEU A 65 4.86 -2.89 9.32
CA LEU A 65 4.63 -3.09 7.89
C LEU A 65 5.93 -3.52 7.23
N PHE A 66 5.86 -4.54 6.39
CA PHE A 66 6.93 -4.94 5.48
C PHE A 66 6.33 -5.63 4.27
N THR A 67 6.40 -4.97 3.11
CA THR A 67 5.89 -5.54 1.85
C THR A 67 6.80 -5.19 0.69
N GLY A 68 7.04 -6.18 -0.18
CA GLY A 68 7.47 -5.89 -1.55
C GLY A 68 6.31 -5.31 -2.34
N LEU A 69 6.59 -4.33 -3.18
CA LEU A 69 5.61 -3.69 -4.07
C LEU A 69 5.86 -4.15 -5.50
N ILE A 70 4.84 -4.73 -6.12
CA ILE A 70 4.85 -5.15 -7.51
C ILE A 70 4.05 -4.12 -8.30
N SER A 71 4.62 -3.62 -9.40
CA SER A 71 4.02 -2.59 -10.23
C SER A 71 2.81 -3.10 -11.01
N LEU A 72 1.80 -2.24 -11.13
CA LEU A 72 0.64 -2.39 -12.02
C LEU A 72 0.68 -1.37 -13.17
N GLY A 73 1.71 -0.52 -13.23
CA GLY A 73 1.76 0.64 -14.11
C GLY A 73 1.15 1.89 -13.48
N GLU A 74 1.34 3.05 -14.13
CA GLU A 74 0.72 4.33 -13.76
C GLU A 74 0.90 4.77 -12.29
N ASN A 75 2.03 4.41 -11.68
CA ASN A 75 2.34 4.63 -10.26
C ASN A 75 1.45 3.84 -9.27
N TYR A 76 0.74 2.81 -9.74
CA TYR A 76 0.06 1.84 -8.91
C TYR A 76 0.94 0.62 -8.64
N TYR A 77 0.85 0.14 -7.41
CA TYR A 77 1.54 -1.05 -6.95
C TYR A 77 0.63 -1.87 -6.04
N TYR A 78 0.92 -3.16 -5.90
CA TYR A 78 0.29 -4.00 -4.88
C TYR A 78 1.31 -4.77 -4.06
N GLY A 79 0.88 -5.23 -2.89
CA GLY A 79 1.70 -6.00 -1.97
C GLY A 79 0.86 -6.67 -0.88
N ASP A 80 1.55 -7.41 -0.01
CA ASP A 80 0.95 -8.04 1.17
C ASP A 80 1.51 -7.39 2.44
N ASN A 81 0.65 -6.87 3.31
CA ASN A 81 1.07 -6.61 4.68
C ASN A 81 1.04 -7.93 5.46
N VAL A 82 2.21 -8.52 5.70
CA VAL A 82 2.32 -9.71 6.54
C VAL A 82 2.35 -9.27 8.00
N LYS A 83 1.24 -9.49 8.72
CA LYS A 83 1.21 -9.29 10.17
C LYS A 83 1.89 -10.45 10.88
N LEU A 84 2.39 -10.18 12.09
CA LEU A 84 2.96 -11.20 12.99
C LEU A 84 1.99 -12.35 13.30
N THR A 85 0.68 -12.12 13.20
CA THR A 85 -0.36 -13.14 13.41
C THR A 85 -0.55 -14.11 12.24
N GLY A 86 0.23 -13.98 11.16
CA GLY A 86 0.13 -14.83 9.95
C GLY A 86 -1.02 -14.44 9.01
N LYS A 87 -1.96 -13.60 9.45
CA LYS A 87 -2.97 -12.99 8.57
C LYS A 87 -2.33 -11.95 7.66
N LYS A 88 -2.66 -12.00 6.38
CA LYS A 88 -2.19 -11.05 5.37
C LYS A 88 -3.28 -10.05 5.07
N ASP A 89 -2.94 -8.76 5.09
CA ASP A 89 -3.77 -7.74 4.45
C ASP A 89 -3.26 -7.55 3.02
N PHE A 90 -4.18 -7.32 2.07
CA PHE A 90 -3.82 -6.93 0.71
C PHE A 90 -3.67 -5.41 0.67
N LEU A 91 -2.62 -4.95 0.01
CA LEU A 91 -2.30 -3.54 -0.12
C LEU A 91 -2.33 -3.13 -1.59
N ILE A 92 -2.95 -1.99 -1.86
CA ILE A 92 -2.79 -1.25 -3.10
C ILE A 92 -2.15 0.09 -2.73
N VAL A 93 -1.10 0.45 -3.44
CA VAL A 93 -0.35 1.69 -3.25
C VAL A 93 -0.48 2.51 -4.51
N TYR A 94 -0.77 3.81 -4.35
CA TYR A 94 -0.69 4.77 -5.42
C TYR A 94 0.25 5.90 -5.03
N TYR A 95 1.22 6.21 -5.89
CA TYR A 95 2.11 7.34 -5.70
C TYR A 95 1.71 8.50 -6.62
N ASN A 96 1.43 9.67 -6.04
CA ASN A 96 1.27 10.91 -6.79
C ASN A 96 2.61 11.66 -6.80
N PRO A 97 3.38 11.63 -7.91
CA PRO A 97 4.70 12.24 -7.98
C PRO A 97 4.65 13.78 -7.91
N LYS A 98 3.61 14.40 -8.48
CA LYS A 98 3.46 15.87 -8.50
C LYS A 98 3.35 16.43 -7.08
N ARG A 99 2.60 15.73 -6.23
CA ARG A 99 2.35 16.15 -4.85
C ARG A 99 3.26 15.47 -3.83
N ARG A 100 4.09 14.51 -4.27
CA ARG A 100 4.93 13.66 -3.40
C ARG A 100 4.11 12.97 -2.29
N ILE A 101 2.98 12.37 -2.69
CA ILE A 101 2.02 11.74 -1.77
C ILE A 101 1.88 10.26 -2.09
N LEU A 102 1.93 9.42 -1.06
CA LEU A 102 1.53 8.02 -1.13
C LEU A 102 0.11 7.84 -0.61
N HIS A 103 -0.69 7.10 -1.35
CA HIS A 103 -1.98 6.59 -0.92
C HIS A 103 -1.86 5.08 -0.70
N LEU A 104 -2.20 4.63 0.49
CA LEU A 104 -2.22 3.22 0.86
C LEU A 104 -3.67 2.78 1.06
N TYR A 105 -4.11 1.82 0.27
CA TYR A 105 -5.43 1.20 0.34
C TYR A 105 -5.26 -0.21 0.92
N THR A 106 -5.77 -0.42 2.13
CA THR A 106 -5.62 -1.69 2.85
C THR A 106 -6.94 -2.46 2.85
N ILE A 107 -6.90 -3.71 2.39
CA ILE A 107 -8.00 -4.66 2.51
C ILE A 107 -7.62 -5.70 3.57
N LYS A 108 -8.28 -5.61 4.72
CA LYS A 108 -7.93 -6.40 5.92
C LYS A 108 -8.22 -7.88 5.73
N ASN A 109 -7.30 -8.73 6.19
CA ASN A 109 -7.46 -10.19 6.24
C ASN A 109 -7.82 -10.82 4.88
N TYR A 110 -7.36 -10.24 3.78
CA TYR A 110 -7.64 -10.69 2.43
C TYR A 110 -6.33 -10.87 1.67
N ASN A 111 -6.21 -11.99 0.95
CA ASN A 111 -5.04 -12.29 0.12
C ASN A 111 -5.53 -13.00 -1.16
N PRO A 112 -5.83 -12.24 -2.22
CA PRO A 112 -6.40 -12.79 -3.45
C PRO A 112 -5.42 -13.72 -4.16
N ARG A 113 -5.95 -14.78 -4.80
CA ARG A 113 -5.12 -15.68 -5.63
C ARG A 113 -4.59 -14.97 -6.88
N LYS A 114 -5.45 -14.20 -7.56
CA LYS A 114 -5.11 -13.37 -8.72
C LYS A 114 -4.93 -11.92 -8.31
N LYS A 115 -3.76 -11.60 -7.75
CA LYS A 115 -3.51 -10.32 -7.09
C LYS A 115 -3.60 -9.11 -8.02
N ALA A 116 -3.00 -9.20 -9.20
CA ALA A 116 -3.00 -8.11 -10.18
C ALA A 116 -4.44 -7.81 -10.66
N ASP A 117 -5.16 -8.85 -11.11
CA ASP A 117 -6.56 -8.73 -11.55
C ASP A 117 -7.44 -8.09 -10.46
N PHE A 118 -7.32 -8.57 -9.22
CA PHE A 118 -8.07 -8.01 -8.11
C PHE A 118 -7.68 -6.56 -7.81
N ALA A 119 -6.39 -6.21 -7.87
CA ALA A 119 -5.97 -4.83 -7.66
C ALA A 119 -6.55 -3.90 -8.72
N ASN A 120 -6.55 -4.32 -9.99
CA ASN A 120 -7.13 -3.54 -11.09
C ASN A 120 -8.65 -3.33 -10.89
N GLU A 121 -9.39 -4.38 -10.49
CA GLU A 121 -10.83 -4.27 -10.17
C GLU A 121 -11.08 -3.23 -9.07
N ILE A 122 -10.25 -3.21 -8.02
CA ILE A 122 -10.38 -2.24 -6.93
C ILE A 122 -10.00 -0.83 -7.41
N ILE A 123 -8.97 -0.67 -8.24
CA ILE A 123 -8.56 0.63 -8.80
C ILE A 123 -9.69 1.20 -9.66
N GLU A 124 -10.25 0.41 -10.57
CA GLU A 124 -11.40 0.78 -11.40
C GLU A 124 -12.60 1.17 -10.54
N HIS A 125 -12.92 0.36 -9.53
CA HIS A 125 -14.01 0.66 -8.60
C HIS A 125 -13.77 2.00 -7.90
N LEU A 126 -12.60 2.21 -7.29
CA LEU A 126 -12.24 3.45 -6.60
C LEU A 126 -12.30 4.68 -7.53
N GLY A 127 -11.92 4.52 -8.79
CA GLY A 127 -12.06 5.53 -9.84
C GLY A 127 -13.54 5.87 -10.10
N SER A 128 -14.38 4.85 -10.31
CA SER A 128 -15.81 5.03 -10.62
C SER A 128 -16.61 5.70 -9.49
N VAL A 129 -16.22 5.49 -8.22
CA VAL A 129 -16.89 6.09 -7.06
C VAL A 129 -16.26 7.41 -6.60
N GLY A 130 -15.35 7.99 -7.40
CA GLY A 130 -14.67 9.26 -7.10
C GLY A 130 -13.78 9.23 -5.86
N LYS A 131 -13.41 8.04 -5.36
CA LYS A 131 -12.54 7.87 -4.18
C LYS A 131 -11.07 7.87 -4.54
N LEU A 132 -10.75 7.62 -5.81
CA LEU A 132 -9.46 7.90 -6.42
C LEU A 132 -9.43 9.39 -6.80
N LEU A 133 -8.70 10.20 -6.03
CA LEU A 133 -8.39 11.57 -6.42
C LEU A 133 -7.25 11.52 -7.44
N ILE A 134 -7.60 11.32 -8.72
CA ILE A 134 -6.73 11.66 -9.83
C ILE A 134 -6.87 13.17 -10.00
N ILE A 135 -5.85 13.92 -9.58
CA ILE A 135 -5.67 15.33 -9.95
C ILE A 135 -4.24 15.50 -10.46
#